data_AF-A0A7K2KMN9-F1
#
_entry.id   AF-A0A7K2KMN9-F1
#
_cell.length_a   1.000
_cell.length_b   1.000
_cell.length_c   1.000
_cell.angle_alpha   90.00
_cell.angle_beta   90.00
_cell.angle_gamma   90.00
#
_symmetry.space_group_name_H-M   'P 1'
#
loop_
_entity.id
_entity.type
_entity.pdbx_description
1 polymer ?
#
loop_
_entity_poly.entity_id
_entity_poly.type
_entity_poly.pdbx_seq_one_letter_code
_entity_poly.pdbx_strand_id
1 'polypeptide(L)' 'AERLVFRRAFRDVFAARVEEGVRSGELPPQDPVLTASALVGAGAEALVGPLAEGSVGPGTVPALVTFTLRALGVPDADHA' A
#
# COMPACT_ATOMS: atom_id res chain seq x y z
N ALA A 1 -19.87 10.86 3.14
CA ALA A 1 -19.13 10.71 4.41
C ALA A 1 -18.45 9.34 4.53
N GLU A 2 -19.16 8.24 4.25
CA GLU A 2 -18.66 6.85 4.45
C GLU A 2 -17.37 6.50 3.71
N ARG A 3 -17.22 6.84 2.42
CA ARG A 3 -15.95 6.62 1.68
C ARG A 3 -14.74 7.26 2.36
N LEU A 4 -14.92 8.43 2.97
CA LEU A 4 -13.85 9.14 3.67
C LEU A 4 -13.56 8.54 5.04
N VAL A 5 -14.56 7.99 5.73
CA VAL A 5 -14.37 7.26 7.00
C VAL A 5 -13.63 5.95 6.73
N PHE A 6 -14.04 5.21 5.70
CA PHE A 6 -13.38 3.98 5.26
C PHE A 6 -11.91 4.22 4.95
N ARG A 7 -11.58 5.21 4.10
CA ARG A 7 -10.18 5.52 3.76
C ARG A 7 -9.33 5.89 4.98
N ARG A 8 -9.91 6.54 6.00
CA ARG A 8 -9.18 6.85 7.25
C ARG A 8 -8.87 5.58 8.03
N ALA A 9 -9.83 4.69 8.21
CA ALA A 9 -9.62 3.45 8.95
C ALA A 9 -8.50 2.57 8.34
N PHE A 10 -8.49 2.38 7.01
CA PHE A 10 -7.43 1.60 6.34
C PHE A 10 -6.08 2.29 6.42
N ARG A 11 -6.04 3.61 6.26
CA ARG A 11 -4.80 4.37 6.41
C ARG A 11 -4.25 4.21 7.83
N ASP A 12 -5.09 4.32 8.85
CA ASP A 12 -4.62 4.26 10.24
C ASP A 12 -4.04 2.87 10.57
N VAL A 13 -4.66 1.80 10.03
CA VAL A 13 -4.12 0.43 10.12
C VAL A 13 -2.74 0.33 9.46
N PHE A 14 -2.58 0.83 8.24
CA PHE A 14 -1.30 0.80 7.54
C PHE A 14 -0.25 1.69 8.22
N ALA A 15 -0.62 2.89 8.67
CA ALA A 15 0.30 3.82 9.32
C ALA A 15 0.90 3.20 10.58
N ALA A 16 0.11 2.49 11.38
CA ALA A 16 0.60 1.77 12.56
C ALA A 16 1.62 0.67 12.21
N ARG A 17 1.47 -0.02 11.07
CA ARG A 17 2.44 -1.04 10.61
C ARG A 17 3.70 -0.42 10.04
N VAL A 18 3.58 0.68 9.29
CA VAL A 18 4.74 1.41 8.77
C VAL A 18 5.56 1.98 9.92
N GLU A 19 4.92 2.59 10.92
CA GLU A 19 5.60 3.12 12.11
C GLU A 19 6.34 2.02 12.88
N GLU A 20 5.74 0.85 13.02
CA GLU A 20 6.36 -0.32 13.63
C GLU A 20 7.58 -0.82 12.84
N GLY A 21 7.47 -0.92 11.52
CA GLY A 21 8.58 -1.29 10.64
C GLY A 21 9.74 -0.30 10.66
N VAL A 22 9.42 1.01 10.69
CA VAL A 22 10.45 2.06 10.82
C VAL A 22 11.15 1.99 12.17
N ARG A 23 10.39 1.83 13.25
CA ARG A 23 10.91 1.77 14.62
C ARG A 23 11.76 0.53 14.89
N SER A 24 11.44 -0.60 14.27
CA SER A 24 12.22 -1.85 14.33
C SER A 24 13.44 -1.85 13.41
N GLY A 25 13.51 -0.92 12.45
CA GLY A 25 14.57 -0.86 11.43
C GLY A 25 14.36 -1.82 10.26
N GLU A 26 13.20 -2.49 10.17
CA GLU A 26 12.82 -3.33 9.03
C GLU A 26 12.47 -2.51 7.79
N LEU A 27 11.98 -1.28 7.98
CA LEU A 27 11.69 -0.31 6.92
C LEU A 27 12.63 0.90 7.01
N PRO A 28 12.99 1.51 5.87
CA PRO A 28 13.75 2.76 5.89
C PRO A 28 12.93 3.91 6.52
N PRO A 29 13.59 4.95 7.07
CA PRO A 29 12.91 6.11 7.63
C PRO A 29 11.95 6.77 6.63
N GLN A 30 10.68 6.90 7.03
CA GLN A 30 9.61 7.49 6.21
C GLN A 30 8.46 7.99 7.09
N ASP A 31 7.59 8.84 6.53
CA ASP A 31 6.36 9.29 7.20
C ASP A 31 5.28 8.19 7.10
N PRO A 32 4.86 7.57 8.23
CA PRO A 32 3.90 6.47 8.20
C PRO A 32 2.52 6.87 7.69
N VAL A 33 2.07 8.09 8.00
CA VAL A 33 0.74 8.59 7.62
C VAL A 33 0.69 8.92 6.13
N LEU A 34 1.75 9.53 5.62
CA LEU A 34 1.89 9.82 4.19
C LEU A 34 1.94 8.52 3.37
N THR A 35 2.84 7.60 3.72
CA THR A 35 2.97 6.32 3.00
C THR A 35 1.67 5.52 3.04
N ALA A 36 1.03 5.40 4.21
CA ALA A 36 -0.25 4.71 4.33
C ALA A 36 -1.35 5.34 3.47
N SER A 37 -1.41 6.67 3.41
CA SER A 37 -2.40 7.38 2.60
C SER A 37 -2.18 7.11 1.11
N ALA A 38 -0.92 7.08 0.67
CA ALA A 38 -0.56 6.75 -0.71
C ALA A 38 -0.94 5.29 -1.06
N LEU A 39 -0.66 4.33 -0.19
CA LEU A 39 -1.01 2.91 -0.40
C LEU A 39 -2.53 2.70 -0.52
N VAL A 40 -3.33 3.34 0.34
CA VAL A 40 -4.80 3.29 0.25
C VAL A 40 -5.28 3.89 -1.07
N GLY A 41 -4.67 5.00 -1.52
CA GLY A 41 -4.97 5.63 -2.80
C GLY A 41 -4.67 4.72 -3.99
N ALA A 42 -3.46 4.16 -4.02
CA ALA A 42 -3.00 3.27 -5.08
C ALA A 42 -3.87 2.01 -5.19
N GLY A 43 -4.18 1.35 -4.07
CA GLY A 43 -5.05 0.17 -4.08
C GLY A 43 -6.47 0.48 -4.56
N ALA A 44 -7.02 1.65 -4.19
CA ALA A 44 -8.33 2.06 -4.69
C ALA A 44 -8.32 2.31 -6.21
N GLU A 45 -7.30 3.02 -6.71
CA GLU A 45 -7.20 3.31 -8.15
C GLU A 45 -6.96 2.04 -8.98
N ALA A 46 -6.07 1.17 -8.51
CA ALA A 46 -5.70 -0.06 -9.20
C ALA A 46 -6.81 -1.12 -9.22
N LEU A 47 -7.83 -1.01 -8.37
CA LEU A 47 -8.88 -2.03 -8.24
C LEU A 47 -10.28 -1.54 -8.64
N VAL A 48 -10.64 -0.28 -8.41
CA VAL A 48 -12.04 0.19 -8.63
C VAL A 48 -12.47 0.06 -10.10
N GLY A 49 -11.65 0.54 -11.04
CA GLY A 49 -11.92 0.41 -12.47
C GLY A 49 -11.83 -1.05 -12.95
N PRO A 50 -10.68 -1.73 -12.73
CA PRO A 50 -10.49 -3.10 -13.20
C PRO A 50 -11.51 -4.11 -12.66
N LEU A 51 -11.96 -3.97 -11.41
CA LEU A 51 -13.03 -4.82 -10.87
C LEU A 51 -14.37 -4.59 -11.56
N ALA A 52 -14.70 -3.33 -11.90
CA ALA A 52 -15.93 -2.99 -12.60
C ALA A 52 -15.94 -3.52 -14.05
N GLU A 53 -14.77 -3.57 -14.69
CA GLU A 53 -14.58 -4.03 -16.07
C GLU A 53 -14.35 -5.55 -16.17
N GLY A 54 -14.16 -6.24 -15.05
CA GLY A 54 -13.82 -7.67 -15.03
C GLY A 54 -12.41 -7.97 -15.56
N SER A 55 -11.51 -6.98 -15.55
CA SER A 55 -10.14 -7.09 -16.08
C SER A 55 -9.10 -7.48 -15.03
N VAL A 56 -9.52 -7.75 -13.79
CA VAL A 56 -8.66 -8.31 -12.74
C VAL A 56 -8.36 -9.79 -13.03
N GLY A 57 -7.08 -10.14 -13.01
CA GLY A 57 -6.61 -11.51 -13.26
C GLY A 57 -5.70 -12.03 -12.15
N PRO A 58 -5.23 -13.29 -12.25
CA PRO A 58 -4.38 -13.91 -11.24
C PRO A 58 -3.08 -13.12 -10.90
N GLY A 59 -2.60 -12.30 -11.84
CA GLY A 59 -1.40 -11.46 -11.66
C GLY A 59 -1.63 -10.16 -10.89
N THR A 60 -2.87 -9.73 -10.66
CA THR A 60 -3.16 -8.43 -10.03
C THR A 60 -2.70 -8.36 -8.58
N VAL A 61 -2.97 -9.40 -7.78
CA VAL A 61 -2.56 -9.44 -6.37
C VAL A 61 -1.03 -9.48 -6.24
N PRO A 62 -0.29 -10.36 -6.94
CA PRO A 62 1.18 -10.33 -6.95
C PRO A 62 1.76 -8.95 -7.32
N ALA A 63 1.22 -8.32 -8.37
CA ALA A 63 1.69 -7.00 -8.79
C ALA A 63 1.47 -5.92 -7.72
N LEU A 64 0.34 -5.94 -7.02
CA LEU A 64 0.06 -5.02 -5.92
C LEU A 64 0.98 -5.25 -4.72
N VAL A 65 1.25 -6.51 -4.36
CA VAL A 65 2.21 -6.84 -3.30
C VAL A 65 3.59 -6.30 -3.65
N THR A 66 4.09 -6.57 -4.86
CA THR A 66 5.38 -6.05 -5.34
C THR A 66 5.43 -4.52 -5.30
N PHE A 67 4.40 -3.85 -5.80
CA PHE A 67 4.29 -2.39 -5.73
C PHE A 67 4.35 -1.88 -4.28
N THR A 68 3.59 -2.48 -3.37
CA THR A 68 3.56 -2.08 -1.96
C THR A 68 4.93 -2.25 -1.29
N LEU A 69 5.62 -3.36 -1.52
CA LEU A 69 6.97 -3.59 -0.96
C LEU A 69 7.97 -2.54 -1.46
N ARG A 70 7.96 -2.22 -2.76
CA ARG A 70 8.80 -1.17 -3.35
C ARG A 70 8.47 0.21 -2.77
N ALA A 71 7.18 0.53 -2.66
CA ALA A 71 6.72 1.80 -2.12
C ALA A 71 7.12 1.99 -0.65
N LEU A 72 7.23 0.90 0.10
CA LEU A 72 7.72 0.90 1.49
C LEU A 72 9.25 1.03 1.59
N GLY A 73 9.97 1.02 0.46
CA GLY A 73 11.42 1.11 0.41
C GLY A 73 12.14 -0.22 0.65
N VAL A 74 11.44 -1.34 0.51
CA VAL A 74 12.08 -2.67 0.47
C VAL A 74 12.78 -2.82 -0.88
N PRO A 75 14.11 -3.04 -0.92
CA PRO A 75 14.81 -3.26 -2.18
C PRO A 75 14.26 -4.51 -2.88
N ASP A 76 14.08 -4.43 -4.20
CA ASP A 76 13.83 -5.63 -5.01
C ASP A 76 15.06 -6.54 -4.93
N ALA A 77 14.85 -7.86 -4.80
CA ALA A 77 15.93 -8.85 -4.79
C ALA A 77 16.85 -8.81 -6.03
N ASP A 78 16.41 -8.16 -7.11
CA ASP A 78 17.13 -8.06 -8.39
C ASP A 78 17.91 -6.75 -8.59
N HIS A 79 17.94 -5.83 -7.61
CA HIS A 79 18.68 -4.56 -7.70
C HIS A 79 19.62 -4.33 -6.50
N ALA A 80 20.47 -5.31 -6.20
CA ALA A 80 21.61 -5.18 -5.29
C ALA A 80 22.94 -5.15 -6.06
#